data_AF-A0A261FE58-F1
#
_entry.id   AF-A0A261FE58-F1
#
_cell.length_a   1.000
_cell.length_b   1.000
_cell.length_c   1.000
_cell.angle_alpha   90.00
_cell.angle_beta   90.00
_cell.angle_gamma   90.00
#
_symmetry.space_group_name_H-M   'P 1'
#
loop_
_entity.id
_entity.type
_entity.pdbx_description
1 polymer ?
#
loop_
_entity_poly.entity_id
_entity_poly.type
_entity_poly.pdbx_seq_one_letter_code
_entity_poly.pdbx_strand_id
1 'polypeptide(L)'
;MDSNDVHGTRNMHGMRIVHDVQGASGSHSAVGSARQSRSIEQDFDGLFRYMRSRRFRNGENTGGEPANYIYAYPPERELEVRRRIPMLVNRLQGMDPVDADDVAPAVLVIDLYEMAIGIMKDNDVFDSAIEQEPEMHGDGQGADDINAAIDAADGTTDSWPPLQEDDFYQALAGMLGPDNDDLKDALGERYQRAAASSEADMVFLTGMGQVYPYIRTHALLNCIQDVVPSSTPVVVFFPGTYEKTATTVSVMRLFDRLGADNYYRAFSLNTAIMEGAGA
;
A
#
# COMPACT_ATOMS: atom_id res chain seq x y z
N MET A 1 5.61 8.88 -93.23
CA MET A 1 4.21 9.34 -93.26
C MET A 1 3.79 9.42 -91.81
N ASP A 2 4.30 10.43 -91.12
CA ASP A 2 3.66 11.75 -90.90
C ASP A 2 2.80 11.68 -89.63
N SER A 3 2.70 12.67 -88.76
CA SER A 3 3.45 13.89 -88.42
C SER A 3 2.60 14.51 -87.30
N ASN A 4 3.25 15.19 -86.36
CA ASN A 4 2.79 16.39 -85.67
C ASN A 4 1.61 16.41 -84.67
N ASP A 5 1.99 16.82 -83.45
CA ASP A 5 1.63 18.05 -82.75
C ASP A 5 0.20 18.33 -82.19
N VAL A 6 0.19 18.46 -80.86
CA VAL A 6 -0.15 19.68 -80.07
C VAL A 6 -1.61 20.07 -79.80
N HIS A 7 -1.79 20.49 -78.53
CA HIS A 7 -2.78 21.39 -77.91
C HIS A 7 -4.03 20.82 -77.22
N GLY A 8 -4.25 21.36 -76.01
CA GLY A 8 -5.53 22.03 -75.75
C GLY A 8 -6.34 21.52 -74.56
N THR A 9 -6.07 22.11 -73.40
CA THR A 9 -6.97 22.42 -72.28
C THR A 9 -8.49 22.13 -72.38
N ARG A 10 -9.01 21.64 -71.24
CA ARG A 10 -10.17 22.13 -70.43
C ARG A 10 -11.41 21.23 -70.29
N ASN A 11 -11.70 20.98 -69.00
CA ASN A 11 -12.98 20.78 -68.31
C ASN A 11 -13.84 19.55 -68.61
N MET A 12 -13.88 18.64 -67.62
CA MET A 12 -15.08 17.87 -67.30
C MET A 12 -15.40 18.01 -65.80
N HIS A 13 -16.63 18.44 -65.54
CA HIS A 13 -17.29 18.50 -64.25
C HIS A 13 -17.28 17.13 -63.55
N GLY A 14 -16.81 17.09 -62.31
CA GLY A 14 -16.98 15.98 -61.40
C GLY A 14 -17.38 16.51 -60.03
N MET A 15 -18.69 16.62 -59.83
CA MET A 15 -19.36 16.94 -58.58
C MET A 15 -18.81 16.05 -57.44
N ARG A 16 -18.07 16.62 -56.48
CA ARG A 16 -17.71 15.93 -55.24
C ARG A 16 -18.43 16.61 -54.09
N ILE A 17 -19.43 15.90 -53.58
CA ILE A 17 -20.14 16.16 -52.34
C ILE A 17 -19.10 16.05 -51.22
N VAL A 18 -18.79 17.18 -50.59
CA VAL A 18 -18.03 17.26 -49.35
C VAL A 18 -18.95 16.84 -48.21
N HIS A 19 -18.72 15.63 -47.68
CA HIS A 19 -19.22 15.26 -46.36
C HIS A 19 -18.33 15.93 -45.33
N ASP A 20 -18.92 16.89 -44.59
CA ASP A 20 -18.44 17.35 -43.31
C ASP A 20 -18.27 16.14 -42.38
N VAL A 21 -17.03 15.71 -42.18
CA VAL A 21 -16.67 14.88 -41.03
C VAL A 21 -16.32 15.86 -39.92
N GLN A 22 -17.36 16.25 -39.18
CA GLN A 22 -17.22 16.73 -37.81
C GLN A 22 -16.52 15.61 -37.03
N GLY A 23 -15.19 15.73 -36.92
CA GLY A 23 -14.42 15.00 -35.93
C GLY A 23 -14.89 15.45 -34.57
N ALA A 24 -15.79 14.65 -33.97
CA ALA A 24 -16.16 14.77 -32.58
C ALA A 24 -14.87 14.76 -31.76
N SER A 25 -14.55 15.94 -31.21
CA SER A 25 -13.72 16.10 -30.04
C SER A 25 -14.35 15.27 -28.93
N GLY A 26 -14.00 13.99 -28.91
CA GLY A 26 -14.23 13.11 -27.79
C GLY A 26 -13.43 13.69 -26.65
N SER A 27 -14.14 14.43 -25.81
CA SER A 27 -13.76 14.71 -24.45
C SER A 27 -13.22 13.41 -23.84
N HIS A 28 -11.90 13.27 -23.81
CA HIS A 28 -11.26 12.45 -22.80
C HIS A 28 -11.71 13.04 -21.47
N SER A 29 -12.76 12.45 -20.94
CA SER A 29 -13.19 12.66 -19.58
C SER A 29 -11.98 12.27 -18.75
N ALA A 30 -11.32 13.29 -18.22
CA ALA A 30 -10.36 13.14 -17.16
C ALA A 30 -11.09 12.49 -15.98
N VAL A 31 -11.14 11.16 -15.97
CA VAL A 31 -11.41 10.36 -14.78
C VAL A 31 -10.13 10.41 -13.95
N GLY A 32 -9.84 11.61 -13.46
CA GLY A 32 -8.54 12.01 -12.93
C GLY A 32 -8.63 13.44 -12.40
N SER A 33 -9.76 13.79 -11.77
CA SER A 33 -9.93 15.09 -11.10
C SER A 33 -11.16 15.10 -10.18
N ALA A 34 -11.25 14.12 -9.27
CA ALA A 34 -12.14 14.19 -8.12
C ALA A 34 -11.48 13.75 -6.79
N ARG A 35 -10.16 13.54 -6.76
CA ARG A 35 -9.38 13.47 -5.52
C ARG A 35 -8.98 14.89 -5.08
N GLN A 36 -9.96 15.69 -4.69
CA GLN A 36 -9.70 16.81 -3.81
C GLN A 36 -10.58 16.69 -2.57
N SER A 37 -10.00 17.04 -1.42
CA SER A 37 -10.67 17.68 -0.28
C SER A 37 -11.06 16.86 0.96
N ARG A 38 -10.24 15.91 1.41
CA ARG A 38 -10.16 15.69 2.86
C ARG A 38 -8.74 15.75 3.40
N SER A 39 -8.57 16.46 4.51
CA SER A 39 -7.32 16.44 5.26
C SER A 39 -7.20 15.14 6.04
N ILE A 40 -5.97 14.74 6.40
CA ILE A 40 -5.74 13.59 7.28
C ILE A 40 -6.52 13.76 8.59
N GLU A 41 -6.68 14.99 9.08
CA GLU A 41 -7.56 15.30 10.20
C GLU A 41 -9.00 14.82 10.01
N GLN A 42 -9.63 15.23 8.91
CA GLN A 42 -11.02 14.87 8.61
C GLN A 42 -11.18 13.37 8.40
N ASP A 43 -10.17 12.73 7.81
CA ASP A 43 -10.13 11.28 7.68
C ASP A 43 -10.07 10.61 9.05
N PHE A 44 -9.18 11.04 9.95
CA PHE A 44 -9.07 10.49 11.31
C PHE A 44 -10.34 10.68 12.15
N ASP A 45 -11.05 11.79 11.97
CA ASP A 45 -12.38 11.97 12.56
C ASP A 45 -13.42 11.00 11.96
N GLY A 46 -13.31 10.69 10.67
CA GLY A 46 -14.10 9.64 10.02
C GLY A 46 -13.75 8.24 10.54
N LEU A 47 -12.45 7.93 10.67
CA LEU A 47 -11.95 6.67 11.20
C LEU A 47 -12.47 6.45 12.62
N PHE A 48 -12.36 7.44 13.50
CA PHE A 48 -12.91 7.35 14.86
C PHE A 48 -14.42 7.05 14.86
N ARG A 49 -15.21 7.79 14.06
CA ARG A 49 -16.67 7.58 13.97
C ARG A 49 -17.04 6.20 13.43
N TYR A 50 -16.27 5.69 12.48
CA TYR A 50 -16.51 4.37 11.91
C TYR A 50 -16.10 3.26 12.89
N MET A 51 -14.89 3.37 13.45
CA MET A 51 -14.26 2.36 14.29
C MET A 51 -14.89 2.24 15.68
N ARG A 52 -15.56 3.28 16.20
CA ARG A 52 -16.31 3.19 17.46
C ARG A 52 -17.54 2.28 17.39
N SER A 53 -18.08 2.04 16.20
CA SER A 53 -19.30 1.25 16.03
C SER A 53 -19.08 -0.22 16.40
N ARG A 54 -20.05 -0.86 17.09
CA ARG A 54 -19.98 -2.31 17.36
C ARG A 54 -19.85 -3.14 16.08
N ARG A 55 -20.57 -2.73 15.04
CA ARG A 55 -20.52 -3.40 13.74
C ARG A 55 -19.11 -3.48 13.17
N PHE A 56 -18.32 -2.43 13.36
CA PHE A 56 -16.90 -2.46 13.00
C PHE A 56 -16.10 -3.31 13.99
N ARG A 57 -16.23 -3.04 15.30
CA ARG A 57 -15.44 -3.70 16.36
C ARG A 57 -15.61 -5.22 16.42
N ASN A 58 -16.75 -5.72 15.98
CA ASN A 58 -17.08 -7.14 15.96
C ASN A 58 -16.90 -7.77 14.55
N GLY A 59 -16.46 -7.01 13.55
CA GLY A 59 -16.31 -7.49 12.17
C GLY A 59 -17.64 -7.82 11.46
N GLU A 60 -18.78 -7.28 11.91
CA GLU A 60 -20.12 -7.59 11.36
C GLU A 60 -20.40 -6.89 10.01
N ASN A 61 -19.60 -5.89 9.65
CA ASN A 61 -19.66 -5.17 8.37
C ASN A 61 -18.95 -5.92 7.22
N THR A 62 -18.39 -7.10 7.48
CA THR A 62 -17.57 -7.85 6.52
C THR A 62 -18.36 -8.88 5.72
N GLY A 63 -19.60 -9.20 6.10
CA GLY A 63 -20.37 -10.27 5.47
C GLY A 63 -19.82 -11.68 5.76
N GLY A 64 -19.11 -11.86 6.88
CA GLY A 64 -18.50 -13.13 7.27
C GLY A 64 -17.08 -13.35 6.72
N GLU A 65 -16.51 -12.34 6.06
CA GLU A 65 -15.11 -12.32 5.66
C GLU A 65 -14.21 -11.92 6.85
N PRO A 66 -12.91 -12.26 6.84
CA PRO A 66 -11.97 -11.72 7.82
C PRO A 66 -12.00 -10.18 7.85
N ALA A 67 -12.03 -9.60 9.06
CA ALA A 67 -12.16 -8.18 9.33
C ALA A 67 -10.86 -7.40 9.08
N ASN A 68 -10.32 -7.49 7.87
CA ASN A 68 -9.12 -6.79 7.44
C ASN A 68 -9.47 -5.50 6.70
N TYR A 69 -8.88 -4.40 7.14
CA TYR A 69 -9.14 -3.06 6.63
C TYR A 69 -7.84 -2.37 6.23
N ILE A 70 -7.90 -1.55 5.19
CA ILE A 70 -6.80 -0.70 4.77
C ILE A 70 -7.27 0.76 4.80
N TYR A 71 -6.52 1.59 5.51
CA TYR A 71 -6.55 3.04 5.34
C TYR A 71 -5.31 3.45 4.55
N ALA A 72 -5.51 3.77 3.28
CA ALA A 72 -4.46 4.23 2.38
C ALA A 72 -4.39 5.76 2.38
N TYR A 73 -3.20 6.32 2.34
CA TYR A 73 -3.00 7.77 2.36
C TYR A 73 -1.78 8.18 1.52
N PRO A 74 -1.73 9.43 1.03
CA PRO A 74 -0.60 9.92 0.27
C PRO A 74 0.71 9.77 1.06
N PRO A 75 1.78 9.18 0.49
CA PRO A 75 3.04 8.91 1.18
C PRO A 75 3.66 10.14 1.85
N GLU A 76 3.50 11.31 1.25
CA GLU A 76 4.01 12.58 1.80
C GLU A 76 3.37 12.96 3.14
N ARG A 77 2.25 12.31 3.50
CA ARG A 77 1.51 12.50 4.76
C ARG A 77 1.89 11.51 5.85
N GLU A 78 2.83 10.60 5.62
CA GLU A 78 3.26 9.56 6.57
C GLU A 78 3.51 10.12 7.99
N LEU A 79 4.28 11.20 8.11
CA LEU A 79 4.59 11.78 9.42
C LEU A 79 3.35 12.36 10.12
N GLU A 80 2.39 12.88 9.36
CA GLU A 80 1.13 13.40 9.91
C GLU A 80 0.25 12.24 10.43
N VAL A 81 0.14 11.17 9.63
CA VAL A 81 -0.59 9.94 10.00
C VAL A 81 0.03 9.30 11.24
N ARG A 82 1.36 9.13 11.27
CA ARG A 82 2.09 8.57 12.41
C ARG A 82 1.84 9.34 13.71
N ARG A 83 1.77 10.68 13.65
CA ARG A 83 1.45 11.52 14.83
C ARG A 83 0.00 11.38 15.29
N ARG A 84 -0.93 11.12 14.37
CA ARG A 84 -2.36 11.01 14.69
C ARG A 84 -2.78 9.62 15.15
N ILE A 85 -2.06 8.56 14.81
CA ILE A 85 -2.37 7.18 15.25
C ILE A 85 -2.50 7.08 16.78
N PRO A 86 -1.54 7.55 17.60
CA PRO A 86 -1.70 7.53 19.06
C PRO A 86 -2.90 8.34 19.56
N MET A 87 -3.26 9.43 18.87
CA MET A 87 -4.44 10.22 19.22
C MET A 87 -5.73 9.46 18.92
N LEU A 88 -5.80 8.74 17.81
CA LEU A 88 -6.93 7.87 17.47
C LEU A 88 -7.08 6.73 18.47
N VAL A 89 -5.97 6.07 18.83
CA VAL A 89 -5.91 5.02 19.85
C VAL A 89 -6.46 5.54 21.18
N ASN A 90 -5.95 6.68 21.66
CA ASN A 90 -6.42 7.29 22.90
C ASN A 90 -7.91 7.66 22.86
N ARG A 91 -8.41 8.15 21.71
CA ARG A 91 -9.84 8.46 21.55
C ARG A 91 -10.71 7.20 21.56
N LEU A 92 -10.28 6.11 20.93
CA LEU A 92 -11.00 4.84 20.91
C LEU A 92 -11.04 4.21 22.30
N GLN A 93 -9.89 4.15 22.99
CA GLN A 93 -9.78 3.59 24.33
C GLN A 93 -10.44 4.46 25.41
N GLY A 94 -10.63 5.75 25.15
CA GLY A 94 -11.33 6.69 26.04
C GLY A 94 -12.76 7.00 25.60
N MET A 95 -13.32 6.26 24.64
CA MET A 95 -14.66 6.54 24.13
C MET A 95 -15.74 6.16 25.14
N ASP A 96 -16.84 6.91 25.16
CA ASP A 96 -18.04 6.46 25.85
C ASP A 96 -18.61 5.21 25.15
N PRO A 97 -18.95 4.16 25.92
CA PRO A 97 -19.72 3.02 25.43
C PRO A 97 -20.93 3.43 24.60
N VAL A 98 -21.20 2.71 23.52
CA VAL A 98 -22.36 2.95 22.64
C VAL A 98 -23.67 2.60 23.34
N ASP A 99 -23.65 1.62 24.24
CA ASP A 99 -24.80 1.16 25.03
C ASP A 99 -24.34 0.57 26.38
N ALA A 100 -25.29 0.10 27.21
CA ALA A 100 -25.02 -0.33 28.58
C ALA A 100 -24.14 -1.59 28.70
N ASP A 101 -24.09 -2.42 27.66
CA ASP A 101 -23.29 -3.65 27.62
C ASP A 101 -22.00 -3.45 26.81
N ASP A 102 -21.65 -2.20 26.50
CA ASP A 102 -20.52 -1.85 25.64
C ASP A 102 -19.33 -1.35 26.46
N VAL A 103 -18.13 -1.55 25.92
CA VAL A 103 -16.88 -1.08 26.51
C VAL A 103 -16.00 -0.47 25.44
N ALA A 104 -15.17 0.49 25.84
CA ALA A 104 -14.15 1.05 24.96
C ALA A 104 -13.16 -0.06 24.54
N PRO A 105 -12.83 -0.20 23.25
CA PRO A 105 -11.91 -1.23 22.79
C PRO A 105 -10.48 -0.91 23.20
N ALA A 106 -9.71 -1.93 23.55
CA ALA A 106 -8.25 -1.86 23.56
C ALA A 106 -7.69 -1.99 22.14
N VAL A 107 -6.70 -1.16 21.80
CA VAL A 107 -6.07 -1.16 20.48
C VAL A 107 -4.62 -1.61 20.60
N LEU A 108 -4.31 -2.77 20.03
CA LEU A 108 -2.93 -3.24 19.90
C LEU A 108 -2.29 -2.60 18.67
N VAL A 109 -1.33 -1.70 18.88
CA VAL A 109 -0.51 -1.16 17.79
C VAL A 109 0.74 -2.02 17.63
N ILE A 110 0.95 -2.52 16.41
CA ILE A 110 2.17 -3.24 16.01
C ILE A 110 2.86 -2.40 14.94
N ASP A 111 4.03 -1.87 15.29
CA ASP A 111 4.93 -1.24 14.35
C ASP A 111 5.88 -2.30 13.78
N LEU A 112 5.81 -2.52 12.46
CA LEU A 112 6.59 -3.56 11.81
C LEU A 112 8.09 -3.27 11.81
N TYR A 113 8.49 -1.99 11.81
CA TYR A 113 9.90 -1.66 11.88
C TYR A 113 10.46 -2.06 13.25
N GLU A 114 9.78 -1.68 14.33
CA GLU A 114 10.17 -2.09 15.67
C GLU A 114 10.14 -3.61 15.84
N MET A 115 9.16 -4.29 15.23
CA MET A 115 9.07 -5.75 15.24
C MET A 115 10.22 -6.41 14.47
N ALA A 116 10.57 -5.91 13.28
CA ALA A 116 11.69 -6.43 12.50
C ALA A 116 13.01 -6.28 13.28
N ILE A 117 13.23 -5.13 13.91
CA ILE A 117 14.39 -4.89 14.78
C ILE A 117 14.36 -5.83 15.99
N GLY A 118 13.18 -6.09 16.56
CA GLY A 118 12.97 -7.06 17.64
C GLY A 118 13.41 -8.47 17.24
N ILE A 119 12.90 -8.98 16.10
CA ILE A 119 13.27 -10.28 15.54
C ILE A 119 14.78 -10.37 15.34
N MET A 120 15.39 -9.34 14.75
CA MET A 120 16.84 -9.29 14.54
C MET A 120 17.63 -9.38 15.86
N LYS A 121 17.14 -8.78 16.94
CA LYS A 121 17.78 -8.83 18.25
C LYS A 121 17.56 -10.16 18.95
N ASP A 122 16.35 -10.71 18.86
CA ASP A 122 16.01 -12.00 19.46
C ASP A 122 16.79 -13.15 18.80
N ASN A 123 17.11 -13.01 17.51
CA ASN A 123 17.98 -13.92 16.76
C ASN A 123 19.48 -13.62 16.91
N ASP A 124 19.86 -12.62 17.70
CA ASP A 124 21.27 -12.20 17.93
C ASP A 124 22.01 -11.80 16.63
N VAL A 125 21.26 -11.32 15.62
CA VAL A 125 21.80 -10.91 14.31
C VAL A 125 21.83 -9.40 14.08
N PHE A 126 21.18 -8.60 14.93
CA PHE A 126 21.04 -7.17 14.73
C PHE A 126 22.38 -6.43 14.62
N ASP A 127 23.24 -6.59 15.62
CA ASP A 127 24.54 -5.93 15.64
C ASP A 127 25.45 -6.45 14.50
N SER A 128 25.43 -7.77 14.26
CA SER A 128 26.20 -8.37 13.16
C SER A 128 25.74 -7.91 11.78
N ALA A 129 24.44 -7.67 11.59
CA ALA A 129 23.90 -7.18 10.34
C ALA A 129 24.40 -5.76 10.06
N ILE A 130 24.45 -4.89 11.07
CA ILE A 130 25.01 -3.53 10.94
C ILE A 130 26.51 -3.58 10.65
N GLU A 131 27.25 -4.47 11.32
CA GLU A 131 28.69 -4.62 11.11
C GLU A 131 29.04 -5.14 9.71
N GLN A 132 28.23 -6.06 9.18
CA GLN A 132 28.47 -6.72 7.90
C GLN A 132 27.83 -6.00 6.71
N GLU A 133 26.80 -5.16 6.92
CA GLU A 133 26.10 -4.40 5.86
C GLU A 133 27.07 -3.80 4.82
N PRO A 134 28.16 -3.09 5.19
CA PRO A 134 29.06 -2.48 4.21
C PRO A 134 29.78 -3.47 3.29
N GLU A 135 29.96 -4.72 3.73
CA GLU A 135 30.65 -5.78 3.01
C GLU A 135 29.70 -6.73 2.27
N MET A 136 28.40 -6.65 2.57
CA MET A 136 27.35 -7.52 2.02
C MET A 136 26.64 -6.92 0.80
N HIS A 137 27.00 -5.70 0.42
CA HIS A 137 26.57 -5.08 -0.83
C HIS A 137 27.61 -5.37 -1.91
N GLY A 138 27.16 -5.87 -3.06
CA GLY A 138 28.00 -6.54 -4.07
C GLY A 138 29.34 -5.89 -4.43
N ASP A 139 30.28 -6.70 -4.92
CA ASP A 139 31.69 -6.38 -5.15
C ASP A 139 31.98 -5.63 -6.46
N GLY A 140 31.20 -4.61 -6.82
CA GLY A 140 31.47 -3.72 -7.97
C GLY A 140 31.67 -4.40 -9.34
N GLN A 141 31.45 -5.72 -9.46
CA GLN A 141 31.76 -6.53 -10.64
C GLN A 141 30.52 -6.91 -11.47
N GLY A 142 29.36 -6.36 -11.12
CA GLY A 142 28.15 -6.35 -11.94
C GLY A 142 27.91 -5.04 -12.69
N ALA A 143 28.91 -4.15 -12.75
CA ALA A 143 28.79 -2.78 -13.27
C ALA A 143 28.78 -2.66 -14.81
N ASP A 144 28.43 -3.72 -15.55
CA ASP A 144 28.37 -3.63 -17.01
C ASP A 144 27.06 -3.04 -17.55
N ASP A 145 26.04 -2.72 -16.73
CA ASP A 145 24.75 -2.25 -17.27
C ASP A 145 23.96 -1.19 -16.45
N ILE A 146 24.59 -0.28 -15.69
CA ILE A 146 23.80 0.76 -14.95
C ILE A 146 23.79 2.15 -15.61
N ASN A 147 24.65 2.41 -16.60
CA ASN A 147 24.50 3.55 -17.52
C ASN A 147 23.78 3.23 -18.85
N ALA A 148 23.03 2.12 -18.89
CA ALA A 148 21.81 2.03 -19.70
C ALA A 148 20.57 2.57 -18.95
N ALA A 149 20.61 2.70 -17.61
CA ALA A 149 19.38 2.91 -16.85
C ALA A 149 19.07 4.38 -16.51
N ILE A 150 20.02 5.21 -16.03
CA ILE A 150 19.75 6.64 -15.75
C ILE A 150 21.04 7.49 -15.93
N ASP A 151 21.47 7.60 -17.20
CA ASP A 151 22.38 8.60 -17.79
C ASP A 151 23.81 8.81 -17.23
N ALA A 152 24.81 8.42 -18.03
CA ALA A 152 26.21 8.78 -17.84
C ALA A 152 26.43 10.30 -17.80
N ALA A 153 26.69 10.84 -16.61
CA ALA A 153 27.46 12.07 -16.44
C ALA A 153 28.22 12.04 -15.10
N ASP A 154 29.48 11.62 -15.21
CA ASP A 154 30.59 11.95 -14.30
C ASP A 154 30.75 11.13 -13.02
N GLY A 155 31.11 9.86 -13.22
CA GLY A 155 32.44 9.42 -12.76
C GLY A 155 32.60 9.07 -11.29
N THR A 156 32.00 7.97 -10.84
CA THR A 156 32.68 6.92 -10.06
C THR A 156 31.82 5.66 -10.09
N THR A 157 32.35 4.59 -10.67
CA THR A 157 31.73 3.26 -10.79
C THR A 157 31.65 2.58 -9.42
N ASP A 158 30.46 2.57 -8.83
CA ASP A 158 29.99 1.56 -7.87
C ASP A 158 28.50 1.34 -8.15
N SER A 159 28.23 0.50 -9.14
CA SER A 159 26.89 0.04 -9.48
C SER A 159 26.38 -0.92 -8.41
N TRP A 160 25.44 -0.46 -7.59
CA TRP A 160 24.74 -1.36 -6.67
C TRP A 160 24.04 -2.46 -7.47
N PRO A 161 24.15 -3.74 -7.06
CA PRO A 161 23.45 -4.83 -7.73
C PRO A 161 21.93 -4.59 -7.69
N PRO A 162 21.15 -5.17 -8.62
CA PRO A 162 19.70 -5.27 -8.45
C PRO A 162 19.38 -5.79 -7.04
N LEU A 163 18.34 -5.27 -6.40
CA LEU A 163 18.00 -5.67 -5.01
C LEU A 163 17.95 -7.19 -4.83
N GLN A 164 17.45 -7.94 -5.82
CA GLN A 164 17.38 -9.40 -5.76
C GLN A 164 18.75 -10.11 -5.83
N GLU A 165 19.80 -9.42 -6.23
CA GLU A 165 21.17 -9.93 -6.32
C GLU A 165 22.06 -9.39 -5.18
N ASP A 166 21.52 -8.53 -4.32
CA ASP A 166 22.20 -7.97 -3.17
C ASP A 166 22.18 -8.94 -1.98
N ASP A 167 23.36 -9.35 -1.49
CA ASP A 167 23.47 -10.38 -0.44
C ASP A 167 22.87 -9.90 0.89
N PHE A 168 23.03 -8.61 1.23
CA PHE A 168 22.39 -8.02 2.41
C PHE A 168 20.87 -8.09 2.31
N TYR A 169 20.31 -7.71 1.17
CA TYR A 169 18.88 -7.85 0.91
C TYR A 169 18.41 -9.29 1.02
N GLN A 170 19.12 -10.24 0.40
CA GLN A 170 18.74 -11.65 0.44
C GLN A 170 18.77 -12.21 1.87
N ALA A 171 19.77 -11.82 2.67
CA ALA A 171 19.86 -12.21 4.07
C ALA A 171 18.66 -11.68 4.89
N LEU A 172 18.38 -10.37 4.80
CA LEU A 172 17.27 -9.77 5.54
C LEU A 172 15.90 -10.21 5.02
N ALA A 173 15.72 -10.35 3.72
CA ALA A 173 14.47 -10.85 3.13
C ALA A 173 14.26 -12.34 3.43
N GLY A 174 15.32 -13.14 3.52
CA GLY A 174 15.23 -14.55 3.94
C GLY A 174 14.82 -14.71 5.40
N MET A 175 15.18 -13.76 6.26
CA MET A 175 14.84 -13.76 7.68
C MET A 175 13.47 -13.12 7.96
N LEU A 176 13.23 -11.92 7.43
CA LEU A 176 12.03 -11.12 7.71
C LEU A 176 10.91 -11.35 6.70
N GLY A 177 11.20 -12.08 5.63
CA GLY A 177 10.24 -12.37 4.58
C GLY A 177 9.09 -13.23 5.08
N PRO A 178 7.99 -13.25 4.32
CA PRO A 178 6.76 -13.97 4.68
C PRO A 178 6.89 -15.50 4.65
N ASP A 179 7.92 -16.01 3.98
CA ASP A 179 8.21 -17.45 3.92
C ASP A 179 8.97 -17.94 5.15
N ASN A 180 9.39 -17.02 6.03
CA ASN A 180 10.01 -17.31 7.31
C ASN A 180 8.97 -17.24 8.43
N ASP A 181 8.99 -18.23 9.31
CA ASP A 181 8.08 -18.32 10.45
C ASP A 181 8.38 -17.24 11.51
N ASP A 182 9.60 -16.70 11.61
CA ASP A 182 9.99 -15.72 12.64
C ASP A 182 9.07 -14.50 12.69
N LEU A 183 8.69 -13.94 11.53
CA LEU A 183 7.76 -12.81 11.47
C LEU A 183 6.35 -13.22 11.94
N LYS A 184 5.89 -14.39 11.50
CA LYS A 184 4.57 -14.91 11.85
C LYS A 184 4.50 -15.24 13.34
N ASP A 185 5.54 -15.84 13.89
CA ASP A 185 5.68 -16.19 15.30
C ASP A 185 5.76 -14.93 16.16
N ALA A 186 6.57 -13.95 15.78
CA ALA A 186 6.64 -12.66 16.49
C ALA A 186 5.29 -11.92 16.51
N LEU A 187 4.56 -11.91 15.38
CA LEU A 187 3.20 -11.39 15.31
C LEU A 187 2.26 -12.20 16.22
N GLY A 188 2.35 -13.52 16.15
CA GLY A 188 1.60 -14.49 16.94
C GLY A 188 1.73 -14.25 18.43
N GLU A 189 2.96 -14.26 18.94
CA GLU A 189 3.27 -14.02 20.33
C GLU A 189 2.84 -12.63 20.79
N ARG A 190 3.08 -11.59 19.97
CA ARG A 190 2.70 -10.22 20.31
C ARG A 190 1.18 -10.10 20.45
N TYR A 191 0.42 -10.68 19.52
CA TYR A 191 -1.03 -10.71 19.59
C TYR A 191 -1.54 -11.52 20.77
N GLN A 192 -1.06 -12.76 20.94
CA GLN A 192 -1.51 -13.66 22.01
C GLN A 192 -1.25 -13.07 23.40
N ARG A 193 -0.10 -12.43 23.61
CA ARG A 193 0.26 -11.77 24.88
C ARG A 193 -0.69 -10.62 25.20
N ALA A 194 -1.01 -9.79 24.22
CA ALA A 194 -1.96 -8.69 24.37
C ALA A 194 -3.39 -9.21 24.57
N ALA A 195 -3.82 -10.20 23.78
CA ALA A 195 -5.13 -10.84 23.90
C ALA A 195 -5.34 -11.49 25.28
N ALA A 196 -4.32 -12.14 25.84
CA ALA A 196 -4.36 -12.72 27.18
C ALA A 196 -4.56 -11.67 28.30
N SER A 197 -4.23 -10.40 28.02
CA SER A 197 -4.42 -9.27 28.93
C SER A 197 -5.62 -8.39 28.57
N SER A 198 -6.45 -8.82 27.61
CA SER A 198 -7.57 -8.03 27.05
C SER A 198 -7.15 -6.68 26.47
N GLU A 199 -5.97 -6.64 25.82
CA GLU A 199 -5.38 -5.44 25.22
C GLU A 199 -5.43 -5.45 23.67
N ALA A 200 -6.22 -6.34 23.06
CA ALA A 200 -6.20 -6.59 21.61
C ALA A 200 -7.60 -6.80 21.00
N ASP A 201 -8.57 -5.94 21.35
CA ASP A 201 -9.91 -5.94 20.73
C ASP A 201 -9.85 -5.51 19.25
N MET A 202 -8.80 -4.78 18.88
CA MET A 202 -8.50 -4.32 17.52
C MET A 202 -6.99 -4.22 17.34
N VAL A 203 -6.50 -4.49 16.12
CA VAL A 203 -5.07 -4.44 15.78
C VAL A 203 -4.81 -3.34 14.76
N PHE A 204 -3.86 -2.45 15.05
CA PHE A 204 -3.34 -1.44 14.13
C PHE A 204 -1.94 -1.84 13.67
N LEU A 205 -1.71 -1.82 12.35
CA LEU A 205 -0.43 -2.15 11.76
C LEU A 205 0.18 -0.92 11.08
N THR A 206 1.41 -0.60 11.47
CA THR A 206 2.16 0.59 11.02
C THR A 206 3.56 0.20 10.56
N GLY A 207 4.32 1.14 10.00
CA GLY A 207 5.73 0.92 9.65
C GLY A 207 5.97 0.21 8.31
N MET A 208 4.93 -0.05 7.51
CA MET A 208 5.03 -0.74 6.20
C MET A 208 6.09 -0.13 5.27
N GLY A 209 6.12 1.20 5.17
CA GLY A 209 7.09 1.89 4.34
C GLY A 209 8.53 1.83 4.86
N GLN A 210 8.72 1.54 6.16
CA GLN A 210 10.04 1.47 6.79
C GLN A 210 10.67 0.08 6.69
N VAL A 211 9.85 -0.96 6.49
CA VAL A 211 10.31 -2.36 6.34
C VAL A 211 10.38 -2.82 4.88
N TYR A 212 9.87 -2.02 3.95
CA TYR A 212 10.07 -2.26 2.52
C TYR A 212 11.55 -2.04 2.16
N PRO A 213 12.18 -2.89 1.31
CA PRO A 213 11.60 -4.01 0.55
C PRO A 213 11.60 -5.37 1.26
N TYR A 214 12.16 -5.49 2.47
CA TYR A 214 12.36 -6.76 3.17
C TYR A 214 11.05 -7.46 3.56
N ILE A 215 10.03 -6.69 3.96
CA ILE A 215 8.68 -7.19 4.27
C ILE A 215 7.68 -6.62 3.27
N ARG A 216 7.05 -7.49 2.47
CA ARG A 216 6.00 -7.09 1.52
C ARG A 216 4.62 -7.10 2.17
N THR A 217 3.87 -6.01 2.04
CA THR A 217 2.57 -5.83 2.72
C THR A 217 1.56 -6.93 2.40
N HIS A 218 1.45 -7.40 1.14
CA HIS A 218 0.49 -8.46 0.81
C HIS A 218 0.80 -9.77 1.53
N ALA A 219 2.08 -10.07 1.77
CA ALA A 219 2.50 -11.32 2.36
C ALA A 219 2.36 -11.30 3.89
N LEU A 220 2.68 -10.15 4.51
CA LEU A 220 2.31 -9.87 5.90
C LEU A 220 0.81 -10.06 6.14
N LEU A 221 -0.01 -9.51 5.26
CA LEU A 221 -1.46 -9.56 5.34
C LEU A 221 -2.03 -10.99 5.26
N ASN A 222 -1.34 -11.93 4.61
CA ASN A 222 -1.64 -13.36 4.68
C ASN A 222 -1.25 -13.95 6.04
N CYS A 223 -0.05 -13.62 6.55
CA CYS A 223 0.41 -14.08 7.87
C CYS A 223 -0.56 -13.71 8.99
N ILE A 224 -1.12 -12.50 8.94
CA ILE A 224 -2.06 -12.01 9.95
C ILE A 224 -3.35 -12.83 10.00
N GLN A 225 -3.84 -13.36 8.87
CA GLN A 225 -5.07 -14.16 8.86
C GLN A 225 -4.93 -15.47 9.65
N ASP A 226 -3.71 -15.97 9.77
CA ASP A 226 -3.41 -17.16 10.56
C ASP A 226 -3.23 -16.84 12.06
N VAL A 227 -2.92 -15.58 12.38
CA VAL A 227 -2.55 -15.13 13.74
C VAL A 227 -3.72 -14.50 14.48
N VAL A 228 -4.50 -13.66 13.80
CA VAL A 228 -5.56 -12.85 14.40
C VAL A 228 -6.93 -13.46 14.05
N PRO A 229 -7.85 -13.64 15.03
CA PRO A 229 -9.20 -14.13 14.77
C PRO A 229 -9.92 -13.30 13.71
N SER A 230 -10.68 -13.95 12.83
CA SER A 230 -11.33 -13.30 11.69
C SER A 230 -12.33 -12.20 12.08
N SER A 231 -12.86 -12.22 13.29
CA SER A 231 -13.77 -11.19 13.83
C SER A 231 -13.05 -9.98 14.42
N THR A 232 -11.77 -10.11 14.77
CA THR A 232 -10.97 -9.02 15.35
C THR A 232 -10.53 -8.09 14.23
N PRO A 233 -10.91 -6.80 14.26
CA PRO A 233 -10.55 -5.88 13.20
C PRO A 233 -9.04 -5.64 13.14
N VAL A 234 -8.46 -5.83 11.96
CA VAL A 234 -7.08 -5.46 11.65
C VAL A 234 -7.10 -4.26 10.72
N VAL A 235 -6.45 -3.18 11.11
CA VAL A 235 -6.35 -1.95 10.33
C VAL A 235 -4.91 -1.71 9.92
N VAL A 236 -4.67 -1.75 8.61
CA VAL A 236 -3.38 -1.40 8.01
C VAL A 236 -3.36 0.06 7.60
N PHE A 237 -2.39 0.80 8.15
CA PHE A 237 -2.04 2.15 7.71
C PHE A 237 -1.04 2.04 6.56
N PHE A 238 -1.48 2.39 5.35
CA PHE A 238 -0.75 2.12 4.12
C PHE A 238 -0.33 3.42 3.39
N PRO A 239 0.98 3.74 3.29
CA PRO A 239 1.45 4.92 2.58
C PRO A 239 1.48 4.67 1.07
N GLY A 240 0.40 5.06 0.39
CA GLY A 240 0.21 4.89 -1.04
C GLY A 240 -1.25 4.73 -1.41
N THR A 241 -1.52 3.89 -2.40
CA THR A 241 -2.88 3.69 -2.93
C THR A 241 -3.37 2.27 -2.69
N TYR A 242 -4.65 2.18 -2.35
CA TYR A 242 -5.42 0.95 -2.30
C TYR A 242 -6.70 1.11 -3.12
N GLU A 243 -6.87 0.26 -4.13
CA GLU A 243 -8.03 0.28 -5.01
C GLU A 243 -8.63 -1.12 -5.08
N LYS A 244 -9.91 -1.23 -4.72
CA LYS A 244 -10.67 -2.46 -4.96
C LYS A 244 -11.19 -2.41 -6.40
N THR A 245 -10.71 -3.28 -7.28
CA THR A 245 -11.28 -3.35 -8.64
C THR A 245 -12.63 -4.07 -8.62
N ALA A 246 -13.43 -3.90 -9.69
CA ALA A 246 -14.74 -4.57 -9.82
C ALA A 246 -14.61 -6.10 -9.98
N THR A 247 -13.46 -6.56 -10.48
CA THR A 247 -13.02 -7.95 -10.40
C THR A 247 -12.39 -8.20 -9.03
N THR A 248 -12.41 -9.42 -8.51
CA THR A 248 -12.01 -9.82 -7.13
C THR A 248 -10.57 -9.45 -6.71
N VAL A 249 -9.83 -8.70 -7.51
CA VAL A 249 -8.45 -8.28 -7.29
C VAL A 249 -8.44 -6.87 -6.71
N SER A 250 -8.04 -6.74 -5.45
CA SER A 250 -7.60 -5.44 -4.93
C SER A 250 -6.15 -5.18 -5.33
N VAL A 251 -5.83 -3.91 -5.57
CA VAL A 251 -4.51 -3.44 -5.98
C VAL A 251 -3.96 -2.51 -4.90
N MET A 252 -2.73 -2.77 -4.47
CA MET A 252 -1.98 -1.92 -3.56
C MET A 252 -0.73 -1.39 -4.28
N ARG A 253 -0.42 -0.10 -4.10
CA ARG A 253 0.83 0.50 -4.59
C ARG A 253 1.47 1.30 -3.48
N LEU A 254 2.52 0.73 -2.90
CA LEU A 254 3.30 1.41 -1.88
C LEU A 254 4.02 2.61 -2.53
N PHE A 255 3.99 3.75 -1.85
CA PHE A 255 4.56 5.02 -2.30
C PHE A 255 3.99 5.57 -3.62
N ASP A 256 2.88 5.03 -4.13
CA ASP A 256 2.30 5.35 -5.44
C ASP A 256 3.26 5.18 -6.63
N ARG A 257 4.37 4.47 -6.41
CA ARG A 257 5.47 4.32 -7.37
C ARG A 257 5.79 2.86 -7.67
N LEU A 258 5.53 1.99 -6.70
CA LEU A 258 5.90 0.58 -6.79
C LEU A 258 4.86 -0.20 -7.61
N GLY A 259 5.33 -1.31 -8.18
CA GLY A 259 4.48 -2.25 -8.93
C GLY A 259 3.25 -2.65 -8.12
N ALA A 260 2.16 -2.97 -8.82
CA ALA A 260 0.94 -3.43 -8.14
C ALA A 260 1.21 -4.82 -7.57
N ASP A 261 1.13 -4.94 -6.24
CA ASP A 261 0.93 -6.25 -5.65
C ASP A 261 -0.55 -6.62 -5.84
N ASN A 262 -0.77 -7.74 -6.51
CA ASN A 262 -2.10 -8.31 -6.68
C ASN A 262 -2.39 -9.23 -5.51
N TYR A 263 -3.66 -9.24 -5.11
CA TYR A 263 -4.26 -10.22 -4.21
C TYR A 263 -4.13 -9.88 -2.72
N TYR A 264 -5.10 -9.12 -2.23
CA TYR A 264 -5.52 -9.19 -0.84
C TYR A 264 -7.00 -8.81 -0.66
N ARG A 265 -7.70 -9.51 0.23
CA ARG A 265 -9.11 -9.26 0.56
C ARG A 265 -9.19 -8.37 1.79
N ALA A 266 -9.25 -7.06 1.57
CA ALA A 266 -9.49 -6.06 2.61
C ALA A 266 -10.61 -5.09 2.24
N PHE A 267 -11.21 -4.50 3.26
CA PHE A 267 -12.16 -3.41 3.14
C PHE A 267 -11.42 -2.06 3.12
N SER A 268 -11.81 -1.16 2.21
CA SER A 268 -11.25 0.19 2.13
C SER A 268 -11.89 1.09 3.18
N LEU A 269 -11.10 1.57 4.14
CA LEU A 269 -11.56 2.57 5.10
C LEU A 269 -11.77 3.92 4.46
N ASN A 270 -10.98 4.29 3.44
CA ASN A 270 -11.19 5.52 2.68
C ASN A 270 -12.60 5.56 2.07
N THR A 271 -13.08 4.44 1.52
CA THR A 271 -14.45 4.31 1.01
C THR A 271 -15.47 4.35 2.14
N ALA A 272 -15.25 3.56 3.20
CA ALA A 272 -16.18 3.48 4.33
C ALA A 272 -16.42 4.84 5.02
N ILE A 273 -15.37 5.65 5.20
CA ILE A 273 -15.48 6.99 5.80
C ILE A 273 -16.00 8.04 4.81
N MET A 274 -15.97 7.79 3.49
CA MET A 274 -16.69 8.62 2.49
C MET A 274 -18.18 8.34 2.55
N GLU A 275 -18.58 7.08 2.49
CA GLU A 275 -19.98 6.66 2.43
C GLU A 275 -20.70 6.85 3.77
N GLY A 276 -20.01 6.61 4.88
CA GLY A 276 -20.52 6.82 6.25
C GLY A 276 -20.57 8.29 6.69
N ALA A 277 -20.10 9.25 5.88
CA ALA A 277 -20.22 10.68 6.20
C ALA A 277 -21.62 11.25 5.93
N GLY A 278 -22.55 10.46 5.37
CA GLY A 278 -23.92 10.85 5.06
C GLY A 278 -25.02 10.12 5.85
N ALA A 279 -24.67 9.37 6.90
CA ALA A 279 -25.61 8.65 7.77
C ALA A 279 -25.74 9.28 9.15
#